data_AF-A0A831ZF90-F1
#
_entry.id   AF-A0A831ZF90-F1
#
_cell.length_a   1.000
_cell.length_b   1.000
_cell.length_c   1.000
_cell.angle_alpha   90.00
_cell.angle_beta   90.00
_cell.angle_gamma   90.00
#
_symmetry.space_group_name_H-M   'P 1'
#
loop_
_entity.id
_entity.type
_entity.pdbx_description
1 polymer ?
#
loop_
_entity_poly.entity_id
_entity_poly.type
_entity_poly.pdbx_seq_one_letter_code
_entity_poly.pdbx_strand_id
1 'polypeptide(L)'
;MLKNRVVSGLLLLIFIGLSYFVLIRYVTPLVVETTTSDLFLEDTGDYRTEGPANTAMTETASNVCFDEIIAQHDEIVDIDISRLKHTVWPLGGFRYIIKSTIPANQSSDNTSHIMVCEVTYDHTTDDPNTLDNWTITGMSYNSVESDQMLH
;
A
#
# COMPACT_ATOMS: atom_id res chain seq x y z
N MET A 1 -0.89 -59.56 -17.49
CA MET A 1 -0.66 -58.49 -16.49
C MET A 1 -0.18 -57.16 -17.10
N LEU A 2 0.71 -57.14 -18.10
CA LEU A 2 1.23 -55.88 -18.71
C LEU A 2 0.15 -55.02 -19.38
N LYS A 3 -0.80 -55.63 -20.11
CA LYS A 3 -1.90 -54.96 -20.82
C LYS A 3 -2.77 -54.10 -19.89
N ASN A 4 -3.08 -54.58 -18.68
CA ASN A 4 -3.91 -53.84 -17.72
C ASN A 4 -3.16 -52.65 -17.11
N ARG A 5 -1.82 -52.72 -16.99
CA ARG A 5 -1.00 -51.59 -16.51
C ARG A 5 -0.93 -50.47 -17.55
N VAL A 6 -0.83 -50.82 -18.84
CA VAL A 6 -0.84 -49.84 -19.94
C VAL A 6 -2.21 -49.18 -20.09
N VAL A 7 -3.30 -49.96 -20.01
CA VAL A 7 -4.67 -49.42 -20.06
C VAL A 7 -4.97 -48.52 -18.86
N SER A 8 -4.52 -48.90 -17.66
CA SER A 8 -4.67 -48.07 -16.46
C SER A 8 -3.88 -46.76 -16.56
N GLY A 9 -2.65 -46.79 -17.10
CA GLY A 9 -1.86 -45.58 -17.33
C GLY A 9 -2.50 -44.64 -18.36
N LEU A 10 -3.06 -45.21 -19.43
CA LEU A 10 -3.75 -44.44 -20.47
C LEU A 10 -5.04 -43.79 -19.95
N LEU A 11 -5.83 -44.49 -19.12
CA LEU A 11 -7.00 -43.93 -18.46
C LEU A 11 -6.64 -42.79 -17.50
N LEU A 12 -5.54 -42.91 -16.76
CA LEU A 12 -5.07 -41.87 -15.84
C LEU A 12 -4.66 -40.61 -16.60
N LEU A 13 -3.95 -40.74 -17.72
CA LEU A 13 -3.59 -39.59 -18.56
C LEU A 13 -4.82 -38.90 -19.17
N ILE A 14 -5.81 -39.68 -19.62
CA ILE A 14 -7.08 -39.13 -20.10
C ILE A 14 -7.81 -38.38 -18.98
N PHE A 15 -7.87 -38.95 -17.77
CA PHE A 15 -8.50 -38.31 -16.63
C PHE A 15 -7.83 -36.97 -16.27
N ILE A 16 -6.50 -36.93 -16.26
CA ILE A 16 -5.74 -35.69 -16.02
C ILE A 16 -6.05 -34.67 -17.12
N GLY A 17 -6.02 -35.05 -18.40
CA GLY A 17 -6.33 -34.14 -19.50
C GLY A 17 -7.77 -33.61 -19.42
N LEU A 18 -8.74 -34.46 -19.10
CA LEU A 18 -10.14 -34.06 -18.92
C LEU A 18 -10.32 -33.10 -17.74
N SER A 19 -9.69 -33.39 -16.60
CA SER A 19 -9.73 -32.51 -15.43
C SER A 19 -9.12 -31.14 -15.73
N TYR A 20 -7.98 -31.09 -16.43
CA TYR A 20 -7.35 -29.84 -16.87
C TYR A 20 -8.24 -29.03 -17.81
N PHE A 21 -8.89 -29.70 -18.75
CA PHE A 21 -9.85 -29.06 -19.66
C PHE A 21 -11.06 -28.47 -18.92
N VAL A 22 -11.62 -29.20 -17.96
CA VAL A 22 -12.73 -28.74 -17.13
C VAL A 22 -12.32 -27.54 -16.27
N LEU A 23 -11.13 -27.59 -15.66
CA LEU A 23 -10.60 -26.48 -14.86
C LEU A 23 -10.51 -25.19 -15.67
N ILE A 24 -9.91 -25.24 -16.87
CA ILE A 24 -9.77 -24.05 -17.73
C ILE A 24 -11.13 -23.53 -18.21
N ARG A 25 -12.03 -24.44 -18.62
CA ARG A 25 -13.26 -24.01 -19.32
C ARG A 25 -14.38 -23.56 -18.38
N TYR A 26 -14.41 -24.08 -17.15
CA TYR A 26 -15.51 -23.85 -16.22
C TYR A 26 -15.06 -23.26 -14.89
N VAL A 27 -13.94 -23.72 -14.31
CA VAL A 27 -13.50 -23.23 -12.99
C VAL A 27 -12.83 -21.86 -13.12
N THR A 28 -11.93 -21.69 -14.08
CA THR A 28 -11.25 -20.39 -14.30
C THR A 28 -12.23 -19.24 -14.56
N PRO A 29 -13.21 -19.34 -15.48
CA PRO A 29 -14.14 -18.22 -15.70
C PRO A 29 -15.02 -17.92 -14.47
N LEU A 30 -15.43 -18.95 -13.71
CA LEU A 30 -16.21 -18.76 -12.48
C LEU A 30 -15.41 -17.99 -11.41
N VAL A 31 -14.14 -18.35 -11.24
CA VAL A 31 -13.24 -17.65 -10.30
C VAL A 31 -13.04 -16.20 -10.76
N VAL A 32 -12.75 -15.99 -12.04
CA VAL A 32 -12.56 -14.63 -12.59
C VAL A 32 -13.82 -13.78 -12.36
N GLU A 33 -15.01 -14.30 -12.64
CA GLU A 33 -16.29 -13.61 -12.43
C GLU A 33 -16.51 -13.21 -10.97
N THR A 34 -16.15 -14.09 -10.01
CA THR A 34 -16.22 -13.76 -8.59
C THR A 34 -15.19 -12.71 -8.15
N THR A 35 -13.99 -12.72 -8.72
CA THR A 35 -12.95 -11.73 -8.41
C THR A 35 -13.21 -10.38 -9.06
N THR A 36 -13.95 -10.33 -10.17
CA THR A 36 -14.33 -9.09 -10.85
C THR A 36 -15.64 -8.50 -10.35
N SER A 37 -16.33 -9.19 -9.44
CA SER A 37 -17.58 -8.67 -8.86
C SER A 37 -17.28 -7.52 -7.89
N ASP A 38 -18.14 -6.51 -7.85
CA ASP A 38 -18.05 -5.30 -7.00
C ASP A 38 -17.88 -5.58 -5.49
N LEU A 39 -18.05 -6.84 -5.05
CA LEU A 39 -17.76 -7.29 -3.69
C LEU A 39 -16.25 -7.35 -3.37
N PHE A 40 -15.39 -7.40 -4.40
CA PHE A 40 -13.93 -7.54 -4.24
C PHE A 40 -13.11 -6.42 -4.91
N LEU A 41 -13.65 -5.77 -5.95
CA LEU A 41 -13.02 -4.63 -6.60
C LEU A 41 -13.89 -3.40 -6.38
N GLU A 42 -13.62 -2.67 -5.30
CA GLU A 42 -14.14 -1.31 -5.19
C GLU A 42 -13.35 -0.45 -6.18
N ASP A 43 -14.00 -0.06 -7.28
CA ASP A 43 -13.42 0.89 -8.24
C ASP A 43 -13.43 2.27 -7.58
N THR A 44 -12.33 2.57 -6.92
CA THR A 44 -12.19 3.77 -6.10
C THR A 44 -11.92 5.01 -6.94
N GLY A 45 -11.83 4.91 -8.27
CA GLY A 45 -11.65 6.07 -9.14
C GLY A 45 -10.31 6.79 -8.98
N ASP A 46 -9.39 6.28 -8.15
CA ASP A 46 -8.02 6.76 -8.02
C ASP A 46 -7.05 5.86 -8.80
N TYR A 47 -6.09 6.48 -9.49
CA TYR A 47 -5.08 5.73 -10.24
C TYR A 47 -4.07 5.13 -9.25
N ARG A 48 -4.04 3.80 -9.19
CA ARG A 48 -2.94 3.09 -8.56
C ARG A 48 -1.69 3.27 -9.43
N THR A 49 -0.82 4.20 -9.07
CA THR A 49 0.46 4.36 -9.78
C THR A 49 1.48 3.35 -9.27
N GLU A 50 2.22 2.75 -10.21
CA GLU A 50 3.37 1.90 -9.93
C GLU A 50 4.56 2.75 -9.46
N GLY A 51 4.44 3.42 -8.31
CA GLY A 51 5.54 4.18 -7.73
C GLY A 51 5.11 5.46 -7.01
N PRO A 52 6.11 6.23 -6.54
CA PRO A 52 5.85 7.48 -5.84
C PRO A 52 5.10 8.47 -6.71
N ALA A 53 4.09 9.11 -6.13
CA ALA A 53 3.31 10.14 -6.80
C ALA A 53 3.53 11.50 -6.12
N ASN A 54 3.57 12.56 -6.93
CA ASN A 54 3.61 13.94 -6.45
C ASN A 54 2.51 14.74 -7.17
N THR A 55 1.37 14.80 -6.52
CA THR A 55 0.12 15.46 -6.93
C THR A 55 -0.38 16.32 -5.77
N ALA A 56 -1.33 17.23 -6.02
CA ALA A 56 -1.93 18.03 -4.95
C ALA A 56 -2.55 17.14 -3.84
N MET A 57 -3.13 15.99 -4.19
CA MET A 57 -3.72 15.06 -3.22
C MET A 57 -2.67 14.39 -2.33
N THR A 58 -1.53 13.99 -2.90
CA THR A 58 -0.42 13.42 -2.12
C THR A 58 0.30 14.46 -1.27
N GLU A 59 0.26 15.74 -1.68
CA GLU A 59 0.77 16.87 -0.88
C GLU A 59 -0.10 17.06 0.36
N THR A 60 -1.43 17.11 0.20
CA THR A 60 -2.34 17.19 1.36
C THR A 60 -2.22 15.97 2.27
N ALA A 61 -2.13 14.76 1.70
CA ALA A 61 -1.89 13.54 2.46
C ALA A 61 -0.60 13.62 3.32
N SER A 62 0.45 14.22 2.76
CA SER A 62 1.71 14.43 3.47
C SER A 62 1.56 15.43 4.60
N ASN A 63 0.87 16.55 4.37
CA ASN A 63 0.62 17.57 5.39
C ASN A 63 -0.16 17.01 6.58
N VAL A 64 -1.22 16.24 6.34
CA VAL A 64 -1.99 15.55 7.40
C VAL A 64 -1.08 14.71 8.29
N CYS A 65 -0.19 13.92 7.68
CA CYS A 65 0.78 13.10 8.42
C CYS A 65 1.80 13.92 9.20
N PHE A 66 2.29 15.02 8.62
CA PHE A 66 3.26 15.89 9.27
C PHE A 66 2.64 16.66 10.45
N ASP A 67 1.42 17.17 10.30
CA ASP A 67 0.73 17.87 11.37
C ASP A 67 0.49 16.93 12.56
N GLU A 68 0.07 15.70 12.30
CA GLU A 68 -0.16 14.72 13.36
C GLU A 68 1.15 14.28 14.04
N ILE A 69 2.23 14.02 13.28
CA ILE A 69 3.50 13.61 13.91
C ILE A 69 4.06 14.73 14.79
N ILE A 70 3.94 16.00 14.36
CA ILE A 70 4.36 17.15 15.17
C ILE A 70 3.47 17.27 16.42
N ALA A 71 2.17 17.01 16.31
CA ALA A 71 1.26 17.07 17.45
C ALA A 71 1.51 15.95 18.49
N GLN A 72 2.03 14.79 18.06
CA GLN A 72 2.33 13.67 18.96
C GLN A 72 3.74 13.70 19.55
N HIS A 73 4.68 14.45 18.95
CA HIS A 73 6.09 14.43 19.30
C HIS A 73 6.63 15.83 19.57
N ASP A 74 6.57 16.23 20.85
CA ASP A 74 7.09 17.51 21.35
C ASP A 74 8.60 17.69 21.10
N GLU A 75 9.33 16.60 20.84
CA GLU A 75 10.75 16.63 20.50
C GLU A 75 11.06 17.20 19.10
N ILE A 76 10.07 17.30 18.22
CA ILE A 76 10.23 17.86 16.88
C ILE A 76 10.24 19.39 16.97
N VAL A 77 11.34 20.02 16.56
CA VAL A 77 11.53 21.48 16.68
C VAL A 77 11.76 22.08 15.30
N ASP A 78 10.94 23.08 14.95
CA ASP A 78 11.13 23.93 13.76
C ASP A 78 11.27 23.13 12.45
N ILE A 79 10.31 22.22 12.23
CA ILE A 79 10.29 21.38 11.04
C ILE A 79 9.84 22.19 9.82
N ASP A 80 10.75 22.37 8.85
CA ASP A 80 10.41 22.96 7.56
C ASP A 80 9.91 21.85 6.63
N ILE A 81 8.60 21.59 6.68
CA ILE A 81 7.92 20.56 5.89
C ILE A 81 8.23 20.72 4.39
N SER A 82 8.37 21.97 3.91
CA SER A 82 8.67 22.27 2.51
C SER A 82 10.05 21.80 2.06
N ARG A 83 10.98 21.62 3.01
CA ARG A 83 12.35 21.14 2.76
C ARG A 83 12.55 19.68 3.16
N LEU A 84 11.56 19.07 3.81
CA LEU A 84 11.65 17.69 4.24
C LEU A 84 11.52 16.77 3.02
N LYS A 85 12.56 15.97 2.78
CA LYS A 85 12.51 14.96 1.73
C LYS A 85 11.56 13.85 2.17
N HIS A 86 10.46 13.70 1.45
CA HIS A 86 9.48 12.64 1.70
C HIS A 86 9.15 11.91 0.41
N THR A 87 8.52 10.76 0.55
CA THR A 87 8.07 9.92 -0.56
C THR A 87 6.67 9.42 -0.23
N VAL A 88 5.77 9.57 -1.19
CA VAL A 88 4.36 9.19 -1.05
C VAL A 88 4.04 8.07 -2.03
N TRP A 89 3.55 6.95 -1.54
CA TRP A 89 3.08 5.83 -2.35
C TRP A 89 1.56 5.72 -2.27
N PRO A 90 0.84 5.94 -3.37
CA PRO A 90 -0.58 5.63 -3.43
C PRO A 90 -0.78 4.12 -3.50
N LEU A 91 -1.64 3.60 -2.63
CA LEU A 91 -1.97 2.17 -2.58
C LEU A 91 -3.20 1.80 -3.42
N GLY A 92 -3.93 2.81 -3.90
CA GLY A 92 -5.29 2.67 -4.42
C GLY A 92 -6.31 2.76 -3.28
N GLY A 93 -7.54 3.15 -3.60
CA GLY A 93 -8.59 3.36 -2.61
C GLY A 93 -8.42 4.60 -1.77
N PHE A 94 -7.83 5.66 -2.32
CA PHE A 94 -7.51 6.91 -1.63
C PHE A 94 -6.63 6.70 -0.38
N ARG A 95 -5.85 5.62 -0.40
CA ARG A 95 -4.88 5.26 0.64
C ARG A 95 -3.48 5.62 0.21
N TYR A 96 -2.73 6.18 1.13
CA TYR A 96 -1.36 6.64 0.89
C TYR A 96 -0.44 6.21 2.02
N ILE A 97 0.77 5.82 1.67
CA ILE A 97 1.89 5.67 2.62
C ILE A 97 2.84 6.83 2.38
N ILE A 98 3.17 7.55 3.44
CA ILE A 98 4.12 8.65 3.44
C ILE A 98 5.33 8.22 4.29
N LYS A 99 6.52 8.29 3.71
CA LYS A 99 7.79 8.09 4.43
C LYS A 99 8.60 9.36 4.36
N SER A 100 9.15 9.78 5.49
CA SER A 100 10.13 10.87 5.53
C SER A 100 11.20 10.60 6.57
N THR A 101 12.32 11.32 6.41
CA THR A 101 13.41 11.35 7.37
C THR A 101 13.46 12.74 7.97
N ILE A 102 13.22 12.83 9.28
CA ILE A 102 13.39 14.05 10.05
C ILE A 102 14.87 14.15 10.41
N PRO A 103 15.58 15.19 9.96
CA PRO A 103 17.00 15.33 10.22
C PRO A 103 17.25 15.71 11.68
N ALA A 104 18.41 15.31 12.20
CA ALA A 104 18.82 15.57 13.59
C ALA A 104 18.75 17.03 14.04
N ASN A 105 18.94 17.99 13.12
CA ASN A 105 18.87 19.42 13.43
C ASN A 105 17.43 19.96 13.63
N GLN A 106 16.42 19.13 13.39
CA GLN A 106 15.00 19.42 13.62
C GLN A 106 14.40 18.50 14.70
N SER A 107 15.26 17.83 15.47
CA SER A 107 14.91 17.05 16.65
C SER A 107 15.69 17.54 17.87
N SER A 108 15.01 17.70 19.00
CA SER A 108 15.61 18.16 20.26
C SER A 108 16.66 17.20 20.82
N ASP A 109 16.58 15.91 20.48
CA ASP A 109 17.53 14.88 20.90
C ASP A 109 18.77 14.79 20.01
N ASN A 110 18.86 15.63 18.96
CA ASN A 110 19.90 15.62 17.94
C ASN A 110 20.05 14.27 17.22
N THR A 111 18.99 13.47 17.15
CA THR A 111 18.95 12.20 16.42
C THR A 111 18.09 12.32 15.16
N SER A 112 18.46 11.61 14.11
CA SER A 112 17.61 11.56 12.90
C SER A 112 16.50 10.55 13.11
N HIS A 113 15.29 10.83 12.63
CA HIS A 113 14.16 9.93 12.78
C HIS A 113 13.58 9.56 11.42
N ILE A 114 13.10 8.33 11.29
CA ILE A 114 12.27 7.92 10.16
C ILE A 114 10.82 7.91 10.64
N MET A 115 9.99 8.66 9.93
CA MET A 115 8.55 8.59 10.05
C MET A 115 7.96 7.79 8.89
N VAL A 116 6.95 6.99 9.21
CA VAL A 116 6.07 6.34 8.24
C VAL A 116 4.64 6.55 8.71
N CYS A 117 3.79 7.07 7.83
CA CYS A 117 2.40 7.35 8.12
C CYS A 117 1.53 6.80 6.99
N GLU A 118 0.44 6.13 7.37
CA GLU A 118 -0.58 5.64 6.46
C GLU A 118 -1.84 6.47 6.67
N VAL A 119 -2.35 7.06 5.59
CA VAL A 119 -3.56 7.89 5.59
C VAL A 119 -4.53 7.42 4.53
N THR A 120 -5.81 7.61 4.84
CA THR A 120 -6.93 7.32 3.95
C THR A 120 -7.79 8.58 3.83
N TYR A 121 -8.14 8.95 2.60
CA TYR A 121 -9.10 10.02 2.35
C TYR A 121 -10.51 9.43 2.14
N ASP A 122 -11.50 10.02 2.80
CA ASP A 122 -12.90 9.70 2.55
C ASP A 122 -13.39 10.38 1.27
N HIS A 123 -13.38 9.61 0.19
CA HIS A 123 -13.80 10.06 -1.13
C HIS A 123 -15.30 10.39 -1.26
N THR A 124 -16.12 10.06 -0.25
CA THR A 124 -17.52 10.48 -0.23
C THR A 124 -17.68 11.97 0.09
N THR A 125 -16.57 12.64 0.43
CA THR A 125 -16.49 14.06 0.71
C THR A 125 -15.93 14.84 -0.48
N ASP A 126 -16.41 16.08 -0.68
CA ASP A 126 -16.15 16.86 -1.90
C ASP A 126 -14.78 17.59 -1.90
N ASP A 127 -14.09 17.69 -0.75
CA ASP A 127 -12.88 18.51 -0.65
C ASP A 127 -11.69 17.75 -0.01
N PRO A 128 -10.67 17.39 -0.81
CA PRO A 128 -9.45 16.78 -0.32
C PRO A 128 -8.58 17.73 0.51
N ASN A 129 -8.86 19.04 0.53
CA ASN A 129 -8.12 20.01 1.35
C ASN A 129 -8.65 20.14 2.77
N THR A 130 -9.80 19.55 3.07
CA THR A 130 -10.37 19.56 4.42
C THR A 130 -9.76 18.43 5.24
N LEU A 131 -8.97 18.78 6.27
CA LEU A 131 -8.25 17.84 7.14
C LEU A 131 -9.15 16.77 7.76
N ASP A 132 -10.38 17.12 8.15
CA ASP A 132 -11.34 16.20 8.78
C ASP A 132 -11.76 15.03 7.87
N ASN A 133 -11.54 15.14 6.56
CA ASN A 133 -11.83 14.09 5.59
C ASN A 133 -10.71 13.06 5.47
N TRP A 134 -9.61 13.24 6.22
CA TRP A 134 -8.47 12.34 6.24
C TRP A 134 -8.42 11.58 7.56
N THR A 135 -8.16 10.27 7.47
CA THR A 135 -7.99 9.41 8.63
C THR A 135 -6.59 8.80 8.60
N ILE A 136 -5.85 8.94 9.69
CA ILE A 136 -4.57 8.25 9.89
C ILE A 136 -4.87 6.83 10.36
N THR A 137 -4.52 5.86 9.53
CA THR A 137 -4.75 4.43 9.78
C THR A 137 -3.55 3.75 10.42
N GLY A 138 -2.36 4.34 10.28
CA GLY A 138 -1.13 3.84 10.89
C GLY A 138 -0.06 4.91 10.97
N MET A 139 0.76 4.87 12.02
CA MET A 139 1.87 5.80 12.20
C MET A 139 3.02 5.09 12.91
N SER A 140 4.24 5.44 12.52
CA SER A 140 5.47 4.96 13.13
C SER A 140 6.51 6.07 13.12
N TYR A 141 7.20 6.22 14.24
CA TYR A 141 8.29 7.17 14.43
C TYR A 141 9.44 6.48 15.15
N ASN A 142 10.58 6.35 14.48
CA ASN A 142 11.72 5.62 15.01
C ASN A 142 13.00 6.45 14.85
N SER A 143 13.83 6.48 15.89
CA SER A 143 15.19 7.00 15.78
C SER A 143 16.02 6.11 14.86
N VAL A 144 16.85 6.75 14.04
CA VAL A 144 17.83 6.10 13.18
C VAL A 144 19.16 6.10 13.94
N GLU A 145 19.46 5.00 14.59
CA GLU A 145 20.80 4.78 15.12
C GLU A 145 21.77 4.59 13.94
N SER A 146 22.93 5.26 13.99
CA SER A 146 23.90 5.41 12.88
C SER A 146 24.47 4.11 12.29
N ASP A 147 24.04 2.95 12.74
CA ASP A 147 24.59 1.62 12.39
C ASP A 147 23.95 0.99 11.15
N GLN A 148 22.91 1.61 10.55
CA GLN A 148 22.22 1.07 9.36
C GLN A 148 22.62 1.74 8.03
N MET A 149 23.66 2.58 7.98
CA MET A 149 24.14 3.19 6.71
C MET A 149 25.10 2.29 5.90
N LEU A 150 25.24 1.02 6.25
CA LEU A 150 26.05 0.05 5.53
C LEU A 150 25.25 -1.23 5.31
N HIS A 151 24.33 -1.25 4.34
CA HIS A 151 24.00 -2.43 3.52
C HIS A 151 23.19 -2.04 2.29
#